data_AF-A0AAV9MVX2-F1
#
_entry.id   AF-A0AAV9MVX2-F1
#
_cell.length_a   1.000
_cell.length_b   1.000
_cell.length_c   1.000
_cell.angle_alpha   90.00
_cell.angle_beta   90.00
_cell.angle_gamma   90.00
#
_symmetry.space_group_name_H-M   'P 1'
#
loop_
_entity.id
_entity.type
_entity.pdbx_description
1 polymer ?
#
loop_
_entity_poly.entity_id
_entity_poly.type
_entity_poly.pdbx_seq_one_letter_code
_entity_poly.pdbx_strand_id
1 'polypeptide(L)'
;MPNFFLYLGPNGGPPSGSFIATLEYIAEYMIKCISKMQREHILSMEVRQEALESFSQQVEKYFAKTIFTYKCRSWFKRNQDDGKVVGLWPGSNTHAQQALLNPRYEDFTYVHMEDARDNILSWLGNGLTVAQIENGATTAYLDNVDVPPILNHTKRPKKSPSQNTTPAIALSASAANGIVAHEDANGDGDKGSGGFATGF
;
A
#
# COMPACT_ATOMS: atom_id res chain seq x y z
N MET A 1 5.43 -10.73 12.85
CA MET A 1 5.28 -9.32 13.25
C MET A 1 4.46 -8.59 12.18
N PRO A 2 3.20 -8.26 12.47
CA PRO A 2 2.36 -7.51 11.55
C PRO A 2 2.74 -6.02 11.47
N ASN A 3 2.49 -5.39 10.32
CA ASN A 3 2.65 -3.94 10.09
C ASN A 3 4.03 -3.37 10.44
N PHE A 4 5.06 -4.21 10.36
CA PHE A 4 6.43 -3.83 10.68
C PHE A 4 7.30 -3.86 9.43
N PHE A 5 7.81 -2.70 9.05
CA PHE A 5 8.75 -2.55 7.94
C PHE A 5 10.11 -2.13 8.48
N LEU A 6 11.19 -2.75 7.97
CA LEU A 6 12.54 -2.43 8.38
C LEU A 6 13.29 -1.73 7.25
N TYR A 7 13.68 -0.49 7.51
CA TYR A 7 14.56 0.26 6.61
C TYR A 7 16.01 -0.16 6.90
N LEU A 8 16.75 -0.60 5.86
CA LEU A 8 18.12 -1.12 6.00
C LEU A 8 18.25 -2.35 6.91
N GLY A 9 17.31 -3.29 6.75
CA GLY A 9 17.38 -4.57 7.45
C GLY A 9 18.44 -5.54 6.90
N PRO A 10 18.56 -6.72 7.53
CA PRO A 10 19.31 -7.84 6.99
C PRO A 10 18.92 -8.12 5.54
N ASN A 11 19.91 -8.40 4.70
CA ASN A 11 19.78 -8.58 3.26
C ASN A 11 19.20 -7.37 2.50
N GLY A 12 19.13 -6.19 3.10
CA GLY A 12 18.58 -4.97 2.46
C GLY A 12 19.62 -4.10 1.75
N GLY A 13 20.91 -4.29 2.00
CA GLY A 13 21.97 -3.48 1.42
C GLY A 13 22.50 -4.05 0.09
N PRO A 14 22.63 -3.27 -1.00
CA PRO A 14 23.22 -3.78 -2.23
C PRO A 14 24.72 -4.11 -2.03
N PRO A 15 25.24 -5.19 -2.64
CA PRO A 15 26.67 -5.55 -2.55
C PRO A 15 27.58 -4.61 -3.36
N SER A 16 27.02 -3.86 -4.31
CA SER A 16 27.73 -2.90 -5.16
C SER A 16 26.79 -1.81 -5.65
N GLY A 17 27.34 -0.72 -6.18
CA GLY A 17 26.55 0.41 -6.72
C GLY A 17 26.08 1.40 -5.65
N SER A 18 25.14 2.27 -6.04
CA SER A 18 24.63 3.33 -5.15
C SER A 18 23.67 2.77 -4.10
N PHE A 19 24.08 2.86 -2.85
CA PHE A 19 23.25 2.48 -1.70
C PHE A 19 21.98 3.34 -1.60
N ILE A 20 22.11 4.64 -1.83
CA ILE A 20 21.00 5.61 -1.80
C ILE A 20 19.94 5.27 -2.85
N ALA A 21 20.37 4.84 -4.04
CA ALA A 21 19.42 4.45 -5.07
C ALA A 21 18.57 3.26 -4.62
N THR A 22 19.15 2.22 -4.01
CA THR A 22 18.35 1.09 -3.50
C THR A 22 17.39 1.51 -2.37
N LEU A 23 17.81 2.47 -1.54
CA LEU A 23 16.97 3.00 -0.47
C LEU A 23 15.68 3.64 -0.96
N GLU A 24 15.74 4.41 -2.04
CA GLU A 24 14.55 5.02 -2.65
C GLU A 24 13.54 3.97 -3.09
N TYR A 25 14.00 2.86 -3.68
CA TYR A 25 13.12 1.74 -4.08
C TYR A 25 12.54 0.99 -2.88
N ILE A 26 13.30 0.86 -1.78
CA ILE A 26 12.77 0.28 -0.53
C ILE A 26 11.65 1.19 0.02
N ALA A 27 11.86 2.51 0.04
CA ALA A 27 10.84 3.46 0.46
C ALA A 27 9.59 3.39 -0.42
N GLU A 28 9.77 3.35 -1.74
CA GLU A 28 8.67 3.22 -2.70
C GLU A 28 7.91 1.89 -2.52
N TYR A 29 8.62 0.79 -2.26
CA TYR A 29 8.01 -0.50 -1.93
C TYR A 29 7.11 -0.40 -0.69
N MET A 30 7.60 0.22 0.39
CA MET A 30 6.83 0.43 1.61
C MET A 30 5.58 1.28 1.36
N ILE A 31 5.72 2.37 0.58
CA ILE A 31 4.60 3.23 0.19
C ILE A 31 3.55 2.43 -0.57
N LYS A 32 3.95 1.62 -1.56
CA LYS A 32 3.02 0.76 -2.31
C LYS A 32 2.26 -0.21 -1.41
N CYS A 33 2.94 -0.85 -0.46
CA CYS A 33 2.30 -1.72 0.52
C CYS A 33 1.28 -0.96 1.39
N ILE A 34 1.66 0.21 1.93
CA ILE A 34 0.77 1.02 2.77
C ILE A 34 -0.43 1.54 1.98
N SER A 35 -0.22 2.04 0.76
CA SER A 35 -1.29 2.50 -0.13
C SER A 35 -2.25 1.37 -0.49
N LYS A 36 -1.74 0.15 -0.71
CA LYS A 36 -2.59 -1.03 -0.89
C LYS A 36 -3.43 -1.29 0.36
N MET A 37 -2.82 -1.27 1.55
CA MET A 37 -3.54 -1.50 2.80
C MET A 37 -4.66 -0.50 3.02
N GLN A 38 -4.38 0.79 2.79
CA GLN A 38 -5.38 1.87 2.91
C GLN A 38 -6.50 1.72 1.89
N ARG A 39 -6.17 1.40 0.64
CA ARG A 39 -7.16 1.22 -0.43
C ARG A 39 -8.08 0.03 -0.18
N GLU A 40 -7.53 -1.09 0.29
CA GLU A 40 -8.24 -2.38 0.37
C GLU A 40 -8.80 -2.69 1.77
N HIS A 41 -8.88 -1.69 2.67
CA HIS A 41 -9.35 -1.86 4.04
C HIS A 41 -8.62 -2.99 4.80
N ILE A 42 -7.30 -3.07 4.64
CA ILE A 42 -6.45 -4.05 5.30
C ILE A 42 -5.97 -3.47 6.64
N LEU A 43 -6.31 -4.12 7.73
CA LEU A 43 -5.89 -3.78 9.09
C LEU A 43 -4.44 -4.20 9.37
N SER A 44 -4.07 -5.41 8.93
CA SER A 44 -2.75 -5.97 9.19
C SER A 44 -2.19 -6.71 7.98
N MET A 45 -0.92 -6.46 7.70
CA MET A 45 -0.14 -7.12 6.65
C MET A 45 1.10 -7.76 7.30
N GLU A 46 1.29 -9.05 7.06
CA GLU A 46 2.42 -9.82 7.58
C GLU A 46 3.01 -10.72 6.49
N VAL A 47 4.34 -10.88 6.49
CA VAL A 47 5.03 -11.77 5.54
C VAL A 47 4.75 -13.22 5.90
N ARG A 48 4.43 -14.05 4.90
CA ARG A 48 4.25 -15.49 5.11
C ARG A 48 5.56 -16.16 5.48
N GLN A 49 5.48 -17.12 6.39
CA GLN A 49 6.64 -17.91 6.82
C GLN A 49 7.32 -18.64 5.64
N GLU A 50 6.53 -19.21 4.72
CA GLU A 50 7.03 -19.86 3.50
C GLU A 50 7.85 -18.92 2.60
N ALA A 51 7.43 -17.66 2.47
CA ALA A 51 8.12 -16.67 1.65
C ALA A 51 9.45 -16.26 2.30
N LEU A 52 9.45 -16.08 3.62
CA LEU A 52 10.65 -15.77 4.40
C LEU A 52 11.70 -16.88 4.29
N GLU A 53 11.29 -18.14 4.46
CA GLU A 53 12.19 -19.30 4.36
C GLU A 53 12.73 -19.46 2.94
N SER A 54 11.86 -19.34 1.93
CA SER A 54 12.24 -19.40 0.52
C SER A 54 13.25 -18.30 0.17
N PHE A 55 13.04 -17.08 0.64
CA PHE A 55 13.99 -15.98 0.44
C PHE A 55 15.33 -16.26 1.13
N SER A 56 15.31 -16.76 2.36
CA SER A 56 16.53 -17.14 3.10
C SER A 56 17.35 -18.21 2.35
N GLN A 57 16.69 -19.22 1.79
CA GLN A 57 17.34 -20.25 0.97
C GLN A 57 17.93 -19.66 -0.33
N GLN A 58 17.19 -18.75 -0.97
CA GLN A 58 17.66 -18.08 -2.19
C GLN A 58 18.90 -17.21 -1.91
N VAL A 59 18.93 -16.52 -0.77
CA VAL A 59 20.07 -15.75 -0.29
C VAL A 59 21.30 -16.65 -0.12
N GLU A 60 21.17 -17.77 0.59
CA GLU A 60 22.26 -18.72 0.80
C GLU A 60 22.79 -19.30 -0.52
N LYS A 61 21.87 -19.73 -1.39
CA LYS A 61 22.19 -20.29 -2.71
C LYS A 61 22.93 -19.28 -3.59
N TYR A 62 22.55 -18.00 -3.55
CA TYR A 62 23.23 -16.94 -4.28
C TYR A 62 24.65 -16.75 -3.76
N PHE A 63 24.82 -16.51 -2.45
CA PHE A 63 26.12 -16.17 -1.87
C PHE A 63 27.12 -17.32 -1.90
N ALA A 64 26.67 -18.58 -1.90
CA ALA A 64 27.52 -19.76 -2.04
C ALA A 64 28.47 -19.71 -3.25
N LYS A 65 28.13 -18.95 -4.29
CA LYS A 65 28.91 -18.81 -5.53
C LYS A 65 29.67 -17.49 -5.64
N THR A 66 29.76 -16.71 -4.56
CA THR A 66 30.33 -15.35 -4.58
C THR A 66 31.56 -15.23 -3.69
N ILE A 67 32.33 -14.16 -3.88
CA ILE A 67 33.49 -13.88 -3.02
C ILE A 67 33.11 -13.56 -1.56
N PHE A 68 31.84 -13.22 -1.30
CA PHE A 68 31.38 -12.82 0.03
C PHE A 68 31.42 -13.96 1.07
N THR A 69 31.51 -15.22 0.63
CA THR A 69 31.67 -16.40 1.50
C THR A 69 33.13 -16.76 1.77
N TYR A 70 34.10 -16.05 1.18
CA TYR A 70 35.52 -16.30 1.41
C TYR A 70 35.90 -16.14 2.90
N LYS A 71 36.91 -16.87 3.37
CA LYS A 71 37.40 -16.84 4.77
C LYS A 71 38.04 -15.49 5.10
N CYS A 72 37.21 -14.56 5.54
CA CYS A 72 37.58 -13.19 5.89
C CYS A 72 36.54 -12.59 6.83
N ARG A 73 36.95 -11.95 7.92
CA ARG A 73 36.01 -11.28 8.83
C ARG A 73 35.46 -10.03 8.17
N SER A 74 34.15 -9.92 8.13
CA SER A 74 33.48 -8.73 7.63
C SER A 74 32.20 -8.48 8.42
N TRP A 75 31.75 -7.23 8.41
CA TRP A 75 30.47 -6.86 9.00
C TRP A 75 29.30 -7.62 8.35
N PHE A 76 29.41 -7.96 7.05
CA PHE A 76 28.42 -8.77 6.32
C PHE A 76 28.18 -10.15 6.92
N LYS A 77 29.17 -10.70 7.62
CA LYS A 77 29.15 -12.02 8.27
C LYS A 77 29.18 -11.93 9.79
N ARG A 78 28.76 -10.80 10.36
CA ARG A 78 28.78 -10.56 11.82
C ARG A 78 30.17 -10.75 12.43
N ASN A 79 31.22 -10.32 11.70
CA ASN A 79 32.62 -10.42 12.10
C ASN A 79 33.15 -11.86 12.27
N GLN A 80 32.51 -12.84 11.62
CA GLN A 80 32.92 -14.25 11.60
C GLN A 80 33.66 -14.58 10.30
N ASP A 81 34.64 -15.48 10.38
CA ASP A 81 35.44 -15.90 9.21
C ASP A 81 34.61 -16.71 8.21
N ASP A 82 33.66 -17.51 8.68
CA ASP A 82 32.80 -18.43 7.94
C ASP A 82 31.30 -18.21 8.20
N GLY A 83 30.94 -17.03 8.73
CA GLY A 83 29.54 -16.70 9.03
C GLY A 83 28.65 -16.57 7.80
N LYS A 84 27.35 -16.78 7.97
CA LYS A 84 26.35 -16.49 6.92
C LYS A 84 26.38 -15.01 6.54
N VAL A 85 26.32 -14.72 5.24
CA VAL A 85 26.16 -13.37 4.72
C VAL A 85 24.73 -12.90 5.03
N VAL A 86 24.61 -11.90 5.89
CA VAL A 86 23.32 -11.37 6.36
C VAL A 86 23.12 -9.89 6.05
N GLY A 87 24.18 -9.18 5.67
CA GLY A 87 24.12 -7.74 5.42
C GLY A 87 23.70 -7.35 4.01
N LEU A 88 23.74 -8.29 3.05
CA LEU A 88 23.74 -7.98 1.63
C LEU A 88 22.55 -8.60 0.89
N TRP A 89 22.01 -7.84 -0.06
CA TRP A 89 21.00 -8.30 -1.02
C TRP A 89 21.61 -9.36 -1.95
N PRO A 90 20.89 -10.46 -2.24
CA PRO A 90 21.38 -11.54 -3.09
C PRO A 90 21.27 -11.19 -4.60
N GLY A 91 21.99 -10.17 -5.03
CA GLY A 91 22.00 -9.71 -6.43
C GLY A 91 22.69 -8.37 -6.62
N SER A 92 22.71 -7.87 -7.86
CA SER A 92 23.21 -6.52 -8.14
C SER A 92 22.25 -5.42 -7.66
N ASN A 93 22.73 -4.18 -7.62
CA ASN A 93 21.91 -3.00 -7.31
C ASN A 93 20.67 -2.91 -8.22
N THR A 94 20.88 -3.01 -9.53
CA THR A 94 19.82 -2.96 -10.54
C THR A 94 18.83 -4.11 -10.38
N HIS A 95 19.32 -5.31 -10.02
CA HIS A 95 18.44 -6.43 -9.71
C HIS A 95 17.55 -6.13 -8.50
N ALA A 96 18.11 -5.55 -7.42
CA ALA A 96 17.33 -5.13 -6.25
C ALA A 96 16.24 -4.10 -6.62
N GLN A 97 16.60 -3.09 -7.41
CA GLN A 97 15.67 -2.05 -7.86
C GLN A 97 14.50 -2.65 -8.64
N GLN A 98 14.79 -3.52 -9.62
CA GLN A 98 13.74 -4.16 -10.42
C GLN A 98 12.87 -5.10 -9.59
N ALA A 99 13.46 -5.84 -8.64
CA ALA A 99 12.71 -6.71 -7.73
C ALA A 99 11.79 -5.94 -6.79
N LEU A 100 12.24 -4.78 -6.29
CA LEU A 100 11.46 -3.93 -5.37
C LEU A 100 10.45 -3.03 -6.09
N LEU A 101 10.57 -2.86 -7.40
CA LEU A 101 9.66 -2.01 -8.18
C LEU A 101 8.21 -2.49 -8.11
N ASN A 102 7.99 -3.81 -8.07
CA ASN A 102 6.65 -4.41 -8.05
C ASN A 102 6.53 -5.37 -6.87
N PRO A 103 5.91 -4.95 -5.75
CA PRO A 103 5.69 -5.85 -4.62
C PRO A 103 4.87 -7.08 -5.03
N ARG A 104 5.37 -8.26 -4.67
CA ARG A 104 4.63 -9.51 -4.81
C ARG A 104 3.66 -9.66 -3.64
N TYR A 105 2.40 -9.28 -3.86
CA TYR A 105 1.39 -9.24 -2.81
C TYR A 105 1.00 -10.65 -2.29
N GLU A 106 1.23 -11.69 -3.09
CA GLU A 106 0.95 -13.08 -2.73
C GLU A 106 1.83 -13.60 -1.58
N ASP A 107 2.97 -12.95 -1.32
CA ASP A 107 3.90 -13.36 -0.26
C ASP A 107 3.43 -12.93 1.15
N PHE A 108 2.26 -12.27 1.23
CA PHE A 108 1.72 -11.73 2.48
C PHE A 108 0.42 -12.42 2.91
N THR A 109 0.18 -12.38 4.21
CA THR A 109 -1.10 -12.65 4.85
C THR A 109 -1.72 -11.35 5.33
N TYR A 110 -3.04 -11.25 5.16
CA TYR A 110 -3.80 -10.05 5.43
C TYR A 110 -4.87 -10.32 6.49
N VAL A 111 -5.08 -9.35 7.37
CA VAL A 111 -6.27 -9.25 8.21
C VAL A 111 -7.00 -7.99 7.78
N HIS A 112 -8.28 -8.12 7.42
CA HIS A 112 -9.11 -7.00 7.00
C HIS A 112 -9.78 -6.32 8.20
N MET A 113 -10.15 -5.05 8.02
CA MET A 113 -10.96 -4.31 8.99
C MET A 113 -12.32 -4.99 9.20
N GLU A 114 -12.97 -4.74 10.34
CA GLU A 114 -14.20 -5.42 10.75
C GLU A 114 -15.37 -5.21 9.77
N ASP A 115 -15.51 -4.00 9.26
CA ASP A 115 -16.45 -3.60 8.20
C ASP A 115 -16.22 -4.32 6.86
N ALA A 116 -15.02 -4.85 6.65
CA ALA A 116 -14.60 -5.52 5.42
C ALA A 116 -14.49 -7.06 5.55
N ARG A 117 -14.75 -7.65 6.72
CA ARG A 117 -14.51 -9.09 6.96
C ARG A 117 -15.39 -10.01 6.11
N ASP A 118 -16.66 -9.63 5.92
CA ASP A 118 -17.63 -10.48 5.23
C ASP A 118 -17.58 -10.34 3.70
N ASN A 119 -16.92 -9.29 3.19
CA ASN A 119 -16.81 -9.03 1.77
C ASN A 119 -15.41 -8.49 1.40
N ILE A 120 -14.63 -9.34 0.73
CA ILE A 120 -13.30 -8.98 0.23
C ILE A 120 -13.31 -7.84 -0.81
N LEU A 121 -14.47 -7.52 -1.39
CA LEU A 121 -14.66 -6.43 -2.35
C LEU A 121 -15.24 -5.16 -1.71
N SER A 122 -15.31 -5.10 -0.38
CA SER A 122 -15.76 -3.92 0.38
C SER A 122 -15.01 -2.64 0.00
N TRP A 123 -13.76 -2.76 -0.44
CA TRP A 123 -12.93 -1.65 -0.91
C TRP A 123 -13.49 -0.90 -2.13
N LEU A 124 -14.43 -1.50 -2.89
CA LEU A 124 -15.15 -0.80 -3.95
C LEU A 124 -16.12 0.27 -3.41
N GLY A 125 -16.43 0.24 -2.12
CA GLY A 125 -17.33 1.17 -1.46
C GLY A 125 -18.74 1.12 -2.04
N ASN A 126 -19.35 2.29 -2.22
CA ASN A 126 -20.71 2.46 -2.72
C ASN A 126 -20.79 2.64 -4.25
N GLY A 127 -19.69 2.42 -4.98
CA GLY A 127 -19.65 2.55 -6.44
C GLY A 127 -19.65 4.00 -6.96
N LEU A 128 -19.56 5.00 -6.09
CA LEU A 128 -19.45 6.41 -6.47
C LEU A 128 -18.07 6.97 -6.08
N THR A 129 -17.52 7.82 -6.93
CA THR A 129 -16.31 8.58 -6.63
C THR A 129 -16.63 9.79 -5.76
N VAL A 130 -15.65 10.30 -5.02
CA VAL A 130 -15.78 11.54 -4.23
C VAL A 130 -16.27 12.71 -5.10
N ALA A 131 -15.75 12.83 -6.32
CA ALA A 131 -16.19 13.86 -7.26
C ALA A 131 -17.68 13.76 -7.64
N GLN A 132 -18.25 12.54 -7.72
CA GLN A 132 -19.69 12.38 -7.96
C GLN A 132 -20.53 12.79 -6.74
N ILE A 133 -20.06 12.50 -5.54
CA ILE A 133 -20.76 12.82 -4.29
C ILE A 133 -20.73 14.33 -4.03
N GLU A 134 -19.58 14.97 -4.28
CA GLU A 134 -19.35 16.39 -3.99
C GLU A 134 -19.71 17.32 -5.17
N ASN A 135 -20.38 16.81 -6.22
CA ASN A 135 -20.70 17.56 -7.45
C ASN A 135 -19.47 18.19 -8.15
N GLY A 136 -18.32 17.51 -8.10
CA GLY A 136 -17.08 17.87 -8.78
C GLY A 136 -17.02 17.45 -10.26
N ALA A 137 -15.87 17.67 -10.89
CA ALA A 137 -15.63 17.29 -12.29
C ALA A 137 -15.43 15.77 -12.44
N THR A 138 -16.32 15.10 -13.17
CA THR A 138 -16.32 13.63 -13.35
C THR A 138 -15.75 13.17 -14.68
N THR A 139 -15.51 14.09 -15.61
CA THR A 139 -15.09 13.80 -17.00
C THR A 139 -13.61 14.05 -17.25
N ALA A 140 -12.77 14.10 -16.20
CA ALA A 140 -11.33 14.38 -16.33
C ALA A 140 -10.60 13.39 -17.27
N TYR A 141 -11.11 12.16 -17.39
CA TYR A 141 -10.58 11.17 -18.33
C TYR A 141 -10.76 11.54 -19.81
N LEU A 142 -11.66 12.49 -20.14
CA LEU A 142 -11.85 13.03 -21.49
C LEU A 142 -10.89 14.19 -21.82
N ASP A 143 -10.14 14.70 -20.83
CA ASP A 143 -9.24 15.84 -21.06
C ASP A 143 -7.89 15.41 -21.69
N ASN A 144 -7.54 14.12 -21.62
CA ASN A 144 -6.32 13.53 -22.19
C ASN A 144 -6.57 12.86 -23.56
N VAL A 145 -7.39 13.46 -24.42
CA VAL A 145 -7.55 12.98 -25.79
C VAL A 145 -6.34 13.44 -26.61
N ASP A 146 -5.60 12.50 -27.18
CA ASP A 146 -4.54 12.78 -28.16
C ASP A 146 -5.20 13.32 -29.44
N VAL A 147 -5.33 14.65 -29.51
CA VAL A 147 -5.90 15.32 -30.68
C VAL A 147 -4.75 15.66 -31.63
N PRO A 148 -4.78 15.17 -32.89
CA PRO A 148 -3.75 15.51 -33.86
C PRO A 148 -3.70 17.03 -34.07
N PRO A 149 -2.51 17.61 -34.28
CA PRO A 149 -2.37 19.05 -34.47
C PRO A 149 -3.17 19.49 -35.70
N ILE A 150 -4.14 20.37 -35.50
CA ILE A 150 -4.89 20.98 -36.60
C ILE A 150 -3.97 21.99 -37.29
N LEU A 151 -3.56 21.69 -38.52
CA LEU A 151 -2.76 22.60 -39.35
C LEU A 151 -3.50 23.94 -39.53
N ASN A 152 -2.83 25.05 -39.22
CA ASN A 152 -3.28 26.43 -39.49
C ASN A 152 -4.45 27.01 -38.65
N HIS A 153 -4.65 26.62 -37.38
CA HIS A 153 -5.61 27.30 -36.49
C HIS A 153 -4.95 28.06 -35.33
N THR A 154 -5.51 29.22 -34.93
CA THR A 154 -5.08 29.95 -33.73
C THR A 154 -5.54 29.23 -32.45
N LYS A 155 -4.75 29.30 -31.37
CA LYS A 155 -5.01 28.57 -30.10
C LYS A 155 -6.45 28.78 -29.61
N ARG A 156 -7.17 27.69 -29.34
CA ARG A 156 -8.50 27.73 -28.73
C ARG A 156 -8.44 28.47 -27.38
N PRO A 157 -9.32 29.45 -27.12
CA PRO A 157 -9.38 30.10 -25.81
C PRO A 157 -9.71 29.08 -24.71
N LYS A 158 -9.00 29.15 -23.58
CA LYS A 158 -9.23 28.26 -22.43
C LYS A 158 -10.66 28.47 -21.91
N LYS A 159 -11.41 27.38 -21.72
CA LYS A 159 -12.74 27.40 -21.11
C LYS A 159 -12.60 27.94 -19.69
N SER A 160 -13.24 29.06 -19.38
CA SER A 160 -13.40 29.52 -18.00
C SER A 160 -14.21 28.48 -17.22
N PRO A 161 -13.96 28.31 -15.91
CA PRO A 161 -14.73 27.37 -15.10
C PRO A 161 -16.21 27.73 -15.20
N SER A 162 -17.04 26.82 -15.71
CA SER A 162 -18.47 27.07 -15.80
C SER A 162 -19.05 27.10 -14.40
N GLN A 163 -19.67 28.21 -14.02
CA GLN A 163 -20.57 28.25 -12.88
C GLN A 163 -21.78 27.38 -13.25
N ASN A 164 -21.72 26.09 -12.91
CA ASN A 164 -22.86 25.19 -13.06
C ASN A 164 -23.86 25.51 -11.95
N THR A 165 -24.77 26.44 -12.23
CA THR A 165 -26.06 26.46 -11.54
C THR A 165 -26.89 25.34 -12.15
N THR A 166 -27.06 24.23 -11.45
CA THR A 166 -28.04 23.20 -11.80
C THR A 166 -29.18 23.23 -10.78
N PRO A 167 -30.46 23.30 -11.21
CA PRO A 167 -31.59 23.27 -10.29
C PRO A 167 -31.68 21.88 -9.66
N ALA A 168 -32.01 21.84 -8.37
CA ALA A 168 -32.18 20.60 -7.61
C ALA A 168 -33.22 19.68 -8.29
N ILE A 169 -32.75 18.59 -8.88
CA ILE A 169 -33.61 17.44 -9.17
C ILE A 169 -33.64 16.63 -7.87
N ALA A 170 -34.75 16.77 -7.14
CA ALA A 170 -35.03 15.91 -6.00
C ALA A 170 -35.21 14.48 -6.49
N LEU A 171 -34.22 13.61 -6.25
CA LEU A 171 -34.43 12.18 -6.25
C LEU A 171 -35.36 11.87 -5.07
N SER A 172 -36.61 11.53 -5.37
CA SER A 172 -37.54 11.02 -4.37
C SER A 172 -36.98 9.73 -3.77
N ALA A 173 -36.77 9.76 -2.45
CA ALA A 173 -36.45 8.60 -1.65
C ALA A 173 -37.62 7.60 -1.73
N SER A 174 -37.48 6.57 -2.56
CA SER A 174 -38.36 5.40 -2.54
C SER A 174 -37.59 4.15 -2.96
N ALA A 175 -36.53 3.83 -2.21
CA ALA A 175 -35.91 2.50 -2.16
C ALA A 175 -35.04 2.38 -0.90
N ALA A 176 -35.62 2.65 0.28
CA ALA A 176 -34.95 2.47 1.57
C ALA A 176 -35.85 1.82 2.62
N ASN A 177 -36.83 1.00 2.20
CA ASN A 177 -37.55 0.12 3.12
C ASN A 177 -37.39 -1.31 2.61
N GLY A 178 -36.41 -2.03 3.18
CA GLY A 178 -36.21 -3.42 2.80
C GLY A 178 -35.02 -4.15 3.38
N ILE A 179 -34.41 -3.73 4.50
CA ILE A 179 -33.58 -4.64 5.32
C ILE A 179 -33.83 -4.27 6.79
N VAL A 180 -34.81 -4.96 7.39
CA VAL A 180 -35.05 -4.93 8.84
C VAL A 180 -34.03 -5.87 9.46
N ALA A 181 -33.07 -5.31 10.21
CA ALA A 181 -32.33 -6.09 11.20
C ALA A 181 -33.20 -6.17 12.46
N HIS A 182 -33.56 -7.40 12.82
CA HIS A 182 -34.17 -7.76 14.09
C HIS A 182 -33.16 -7.49 15.21
N GLU A 183 -33.55 -6.74 16.24
CA GLU A 183 -32.92 -6.91 17.56
C GLU A 183 -33.96 -6.64 18.66
N ASP A 184 -34.18 -7.68 19.45
CA ASP A 184 -35.11 -7.75 20.56
C ASP A 184 -34.57 -7.08 21.82
N ALA A 185 -35.52 -6.70 22.66
CA ALA A 185 -35.46 -6.03 23.96
C ALA A 185 -34.42 -6.49 24.99
N ASN A 186 -33.84 -5.52 25.71
CA ASN A 186 -33.82 -5.29 27.18
C ASN A 186 -32.77 -4.20 27.45
N GLY A 187 -32.89 -3.21 28.35
CA GLY A 187 -33.56 -3.12 29.63
C GLY A 187 -32.58 -2.37 30.56
N ASP A 188 -33.12 -1.39 31.30
CA ASP A 188 -32.55 -0.69 32.46
C ASP A 188 -31.37 0.28 32.31
N GLY A 189 -31.62 1.51 32.78
CA GLY A 189 -30.62 2.53 33.00
C GLY A 189 -30.03 2.50 34.40
N ASP A 190 -28.88 3.14 34.57
CA ASP A 190 -28.54 3.83 35.81
C ASP A 190 -27.52 4.95 35.54
N LYS A 191 -27.63 6.02 36.33
CA LYS A 191 -26.77 7.20 36.33
C LYS A 191 -25.53 6.92 37.18
N GLY A 192 -24.36 7.39 36.75
CA GLY A 192 -23.16 7.30 37.58
C GLY A 192 -22.03 8.21 37.12
N SER A 193 -21.84 9.31 37.85
CA SER A 193 -20.70 10.23 37.82
C SER A 193 -19.36 9.55 38.10
N GLY A 194 -18.28 10.02 37.47
CA GLY A 194 -16.91 9.73 37.90
C GLY A 194 -15.86 10.21 36.91
N GLY A 195 -15.19 11.32 37.23
CA GLY A 195 -14.06 11.81 36.45
C GLY A 195 -12.82 10.92 36.60
N PHE A 196 -11.94 10.97 35.60
CA PHE A 196 -10.55 10.59 35.79
C PHE A 196 -9.65 11.41 34.86
N ALA A 197 -8.64 12.01 35.46
CA ALA A 197 -7.56 12.73 34.82
C ALA A 197 -6.48 11.76 34.34
N THR A 198 -5.81 12.10 33.25
CA THR A 198 -4.49 11.51 32.92
C THR A 198 -3.58 12.61 32.39
N GLY A 199 -2.55 12.91 33.17
CA GLY A 199 -1.29 13.44 32.69
C GLY A 199 -0.26 12.31 32.68
N PHE A 200 0.41 12.13 31.55
CA PHE A 200 1.87 12.15 31.33
C PHE A 200 2.11 11.87 29.84
#